data_AF-A0ABD2VSV5-F1
#
_entry.id   AF-A0ABD2VSV5-F1
#
_cell.length_a   1.000
_cell.length_b   1.000
_cell.length_c   1.000
_cell.angle_alpha   90.00
_cell.angle_beta   90.00
_cell.angle_gamma   90.00
#
_symmetry.space_group_name_H-M   'P 1'
#
loop_
_entity.id
_entity.type
_entity.pdbx_description
1 polymer ?
#
loop_
_entity_poly.entity_id
_entity_poly.type
_entity_poly.pdbx_seq_one_letter_code
_entity_poly.pdbx_strand_id
1 'polypeptide(L)'
;MLGSKSTVALLVLAFVASTYGLHFYEEGTPISSDEANRRHLTLSKSNSTFTTTADSHFGVTTTEGYLIHYYKAESVYGEFTVLSGGVGHNSISFDYKNPSGKEDKFLVNMEASADRDKIWPSSPRKMRTIQ
;
A
#
# COMPACT_ATOMS: atom_id res chain seq x y z
N MET A 1 26.35 16.79 -37.98
CA MET A 1 26.50 15.89 -36.81
C MET A 1 25.89 16.55 -35.58
N LEU A 2 24.57 16.45 -35.39
CA LEU A 2 23.88 16.91 -34.18
C LEU A 2 23.96 15.78 -33.15
N GLY A 3 25.01 15.83 -32.33
CA GLY A 3 25.46 14.72 -31.51
C GLY A 3 24.63 14.47 -30.26
N SER A 4 24.25 13.20 -30.09
CA SER A 4 24.54 12.29 -28.95
C SER A 4 24.25 12.72 -27.50
N LYS A 5 24.34 14.00 -27.14
CA LYS A 5 24.23 14.49 -25.76
C LYS A 5 22.79 14.48 -25.23
N SER A 6 21.80 14.81 -26.07
CA SER A 6 20.38 14.83 -25.63
C SER A 6 19.79 13.44 -25.45
N THR A 7 20.19 12.46 -26.27
CA THR A 7 19.70 11.08 -26.16
C THR A 7 20.23 10.40 -24.91
N VAL A 8 21.51 10.64 -24.56
CA VAL A 8 22.10 10.16 -23.31
C VAL A 8 21.44 10.80 -22.09
N ALA A 9 21.15 12.10 -22.12
CA ALA A 9 20.44 12.76 -21.02
C ALA A 9 19.03 12.19 -20.81
N LEU A 10 18.31 11.89 -21.90
CA LEU A 10 16.98 11.27 -21.84
C LEU A 10 17.03 9.82 -21.36
N LEU A 11 18.05 9.06 -21.78
CA LEU A 11 18.31 7.70 -21.30
C LEU A 11 18.71 7.68 -19.82
N VAL A 12 19.50 8.64 -19.36
CA VAL A 12 19.86 8.78 -17.94
C VAL A 12 18.64 9.20 -17.12
N LEU A 13 17.78 10.10 -17.60
CA LEU A 13 16.53 10.45 -16.94
C LEU A 13 15.56 9.26 -16.87
N ALA A 14 15.43 8.49 -17.95
CA ALA A 14 14.63 7.27 -17.98
C ALA A 14 15.21 6.17 -17.07
N PHE A 15 16.53 6.05 -17.00
CA PHE A 15 17.23 5.09 -16.12
C PHE A 15 17.18 5.52 -14.65
N VAL A 16 17.29 6.81 -14.36
CA VAL A 16 17.13 7.35 -13.00
C VAL A 16 15.67 7.21 -12.56
N ALA A 17 14.69 7.37 -13.46
CA ALA A 17 13.29 7.11 -13.16
C ALA A 17 12.99 5.61 -12.96
N SER A 18 13.65 4.72 -13.71
CA SER A 18 13.49 3.26 -13.55
C SER A 18 14.29 2.65 -12.40
N THR A 19 15.22 3.39 -11.80
CA THR A 19 16.02 2.87 -10.68
C THR A 19 15.36 3.06 -9.31
N TYR A 20 14.31 3.89 -9.22
CA TYR A 20 13.52 4.05 -8.00
C TYR A 20 12.14 3.43 -8.20
N GLY A 21 12.09 2.12 -7.97
CA GLY A 21 10.88 1.33 -8.07
C GLY A 21 9.84 1.69 -7.02
N LEU A 22 8.56 1.50 -7.34
CA LEU A 22 7.52 1.56 -6.33
C LEU A 22 7.53 0.26 -5.51
N HIS A 23 7.48 0.40 -4.19
CA HIS A 23 7.41 -0.69 -3.24
C HIS A 23 5.97 -0.84 -2.78
N PHE A 24 5.43 -2.06 -2.89
CA PHE A 24 4.07 -2.37 -2.51
C PHE A 24 4.05 -3.48 -1.47
N TYR A 25 3.26 -3.28 -0.42
CA TYR A 25 2.91 -4.30 0.55
C TYR A 25 1.39 -4.47 0.54
N GLU A 26 0.90 -5.69 0.37
CA GLU A 26 -0.52 -5.96 0.15
C GLU A 26 -0.94 -7.23 0.90
N GLU A 27 -2.06 -7.16 1.60
CA GLU A 27 -2.67 -8.34 2.22
C GLU A 27 -4.19 -8.33 2.04
N GLY A 28 -4.74 -9.52 1.81
CA GLY A 28 -6.13 -9.71 1.41
C GLY A 28 -6.33 -9.63 -0.10
N THR A 29 -7.59 -9.61 -0.53
CA THR A 29 -7.97 -9.41 -1.92
C THR A 29 -8.98 -8.26 -1.97
N PRO A 30 -8.85 -7.26 -2.84
CA PRO A 30 -9.87 -6.21 -2.91
C PRO A 30 -11.21 -6.80 -3.35
N ILE A 31 -12.31 -6.34 -2.74
CA ILE A 31 -13.66 -6.79 -3.09
C ILE A 31 -14.26 -5.79 -4.10
N SER A 32 -14.74 -6.29 -5.24
CA SER A 32 -15.46 -5.46 -6.19
C SER A 32 -16.83 -5.04 -5.63
N SER A 33 -17.32 -3.87 -6.07
CA SER A 33 -18.65 -3.40 -5.65
C SER A 33 -19.78 -4.39 -5.96
N ASP A 34 -19.69 -5.09 -7.10
CA ASP A 34 -20.68 -6.12 -7.48
C ASP A 34 -20.65 -7.31 -6.53
N GLU A 35 -19.46 -7.76 -6.14
CA GLU A 35 -19.30 -8.86 -5.19
C GLU A 35 -19.76 -8.47 -3.79
N ALA A 36 -19.46 -7.24 -3.37
CA ALA A 36 -19.94 -6.68 -2.11
C ALA A 36 -21.47 -6.66 -2.07
N ASN A 37 -22.10 -6.19 -3.14
CA ASN A 37 -23.56 -6.15 -3.28
C ASN A 37 -24.15 -7.56 -3.28
N ARG A 38 -23.57 -8.50 -4.04
CA ARG A 38 -24.00 -9.91 -4.09
C ARG A 38 -23.99 -10.57 -2.71
N ARG A 39 -23.03 -10.20 -1.87
CA ARG A 39 -22.88 -10.72 -0.50
C ARG A 39 -23.57 -9.88 0.58
N HIS A 40 -24.26 -8.80 0.21
CA HIS A 40 -24.85 -7.83 1.14
C HIS A 40 -23.84 -7.25 2.14
N LEU A 41 -22.61 -7.02 1.70
CA LEU A 41 -21.55 -6.45 2.52
C LEU A 41 -21.65 -4.92 2.55
N THR A 42 -21.64 -4.35 3.76
CA THR A 42 -21.35 -2.92 3.90
C THR A 42 -19.84 -2.73 3.92
N LEU A 43 -19.31 -2.09 2.87
CA LEU A 43 -17.89 -1.80 2.74
C LEU A 43 -17.58 -0.36 3.16
N SER A 44 -16.52 -0.22 3.94
CA SER A 44 -15.86 1.06 4.22
C SER A 44 -14.51 1.06 3.53
N LYS A 45 -14.22 2.09 2.73
CA LYS A 45 -12.93 2.28 2.08
C LYS A 45 -12.25 3.53 2.63
N SER A 46 -10.98 3.44 2.95
CA SER A 46 -10.20 4.57 3.48
C SER A 46 -8.83 4.62 2.81
N ASN A 47 -8.43 5.83 2.42
CA ASN A 47 -7.14 6.11 1.83
C ASN A 47 -6.40 7.13 2.71
N SER A 48 -5.27 6.72 3.28
CA SER A 48 -4.45 7.56 4.15
C SER A 48 -3.12 7.86 3.49
N THR A 49 -2.84 9.14 3.27
CA THR A 49 -1.57 9.61 2.71
C THR A 49 -0.69 10.16 3.82
N PHE A 50 0.58 9.77 3.81
CA PHE A 50 1.58 10.20 4.77
C PHE A 50 2.81 10.74 4.05
N THR A 51 3.57 11.62 4.71
CA THR A 51 4.82 12.17 4.19
C THR A 51 5.83 12.20 5.31
N THR A 52 7.01 11.64 5.07
CA THR A 52 8.07 11.56 6.09
C THR A 52 9.45 11.46 5.44
N THR A 53 10.47 11.89 6.16
CA THR A 53 11.89 11.72 5.80
C THR A 53 12.59 10.66 6.66
N ALA A 54 11.90 10.08 7.64
CA ALA A 54 12.46 9.21 8.66
C ALA A 54 11.62 7.94 8.86
N ASP A 55 12.23 6.97 9.53
CA ASP A 55 11.50 5.80 10.03
C ASP A 55 10.32 6.26 10.89
N SER A 56 9.17 5.63 10.67
CA SER A 56 7.90 6.09 11.22
C SER A 56 7.03 4.92 11.65
N HIS A 57 6.34 5.11 12.78
CA HIS A 57 5.30 4.20 13.23
C HIS A 57 3.94 4.88 13.07
N PHE A 58 2.99 4.18 12.48
CA PHE A 58 1.62 4.70 12.34
C PHE A 58 0.60 3.58 12.33
N GLY A 59 -0.65 3.95 12.63
CA GLY A 59 -1.78 3.04 12.62
C GLY A 59 -2.95 3.59 11.83
N VAL A 60 -3.69 2.70 11.18
CA VAL A 60 -4.96 3.01 10.51
C VAL A 60 -6.04 2.18 11.19
N THR A 61 -7.12 2.85 11.60
CA THR A 61 -8.27 2.21 12.27
C THR A 61 -9.50 2.36 11.39
N THR A 62 -10.28 1.28 11.26
CA THR A 62 -11.55 1.30 10.53
C THR A 62 -12.66 1.90 11.38
N THR A 63 -13.83 2.09 10.79
CA THR A 63 -15.06 2.36 11.54
C THR A 63 -15.32 1.26 12.57
N GLU A 64 -15.91 1.62 13.71
CA GLU A 64 -16.30 0.67 14.76
C GLU A 64 -17.20 -0.45 14.19
N GLY A 65 -16.91 -1.70 14.57
CA GLY A 65 -17.63 -2.88 14.10
C GLY A 65 -17.16 -3.45 12.75
N TYR A 66 -16.30 -2.74 12.00
CA TYR A 66 -15.75 -3.21 10.73
C TYR A 66 -14.44 -3.94 10.96
N LEU A 67 -14.21 -5.00 10.19
CA LEU A 67 -12.95 -5.72 10.13
C LEU A 67 -12.31 -5.49 8.76
N ILE A 68 -11.01 -5.28 8.75
CA ILE A 68 -10.20 -5.09 7.56
C ILE A 68 -10.26 -6.36 6.73
N HIS A 69 -10.62 -6.22 5.46
CA HIS A 69 -10.60 -7.31 4.49
C HIS A 69 -9.38 -7.23 3.58
N TYR A 70 -9.02 -6.00 3.21
CA TYR A 70 -7.95 -5.72 2.28
C TYR A 70 -7.21 -4.47 2.72
N TYR A 71 -5.88 -4.49 2.56
CA TYR A 71 -5.11 -3.26 2.59
C TYR A 71 -3.92 -3.33 1.64
N LYS A 72 -3.48 -2.15 1.19
CA LYS A 72 -2.33 -1.95 0.33
C LYS A 72 -1.57 -0.72 0.79
N ALA A 73 -0.30 -0.89 1.14
CA ALA A 73 0.63 0.18 1.45
C ALA A 73 1.64 0.33 0.29
N GLU A 74 1.86 1.57 -0.14
CA GLU A 74 2.66 1.90 -1.33
C GLU A 74 3.60 3.06 -1.02
N SER A 75 4.89 2.88 -1.30
CA SER A 75 5.97 3.86 -1.06
C SER A 75 6.92 3.91 -2.26
N VAL A 76 7.62 5.04 -2.41
CA VAL A 76 8.67 5.16 -3.44
C VAL A 76 10.01 4.65 -2.90
N TYR A 77 10.31 4.89 -1.63
CA TYR A 77 11.63 4.61 -1.08
C TYR A 77 11.61 3.66 0.10
N GLY A 78 10.52 3.65 0.87
CA GLY A 78 10.50 2.91 2.12
C GLY A 78 9.92 1.51 2.05
N GLU A 79 10.07 0.80 3.16
CA GLU A 79 9.59 -0.55 3.36
C GLU A 79 8.59 -0.59 4.50
N PHE A 80 7.51 -1.35 4.33
CA PHE A 80 6.48 -1.54 5.36
C PHE A 80 6.64 -2.89 6.05
N THR A 81 6.52 -2.89 7.37
CA THR A 81 6.36 -4.09 8.19
C THR A 81 5.10 -3.94 9.04
N VAL A 82 4.25 -4.97 9.06
CA VAL A 82 3.08 -4.98 9.95
C VAL A 82 3.55 -5.35 11.35
N LEU A 83 3.20 -4.52 12.32
CA LEU A 83 3.52 -4.75 13.74
C LEU A 83 2.39 -5.46 14.47
N SER A 84 1.14 -5.09 14.17
CA SER A 84 -0.06 -5.64 14.80
C SER A 84 -1.31 -5.38 13.98
N GLY A 85 -2.34 -6.20 14.17
CA GLY A 85 -3.64 -6.03 13.51
C GLY A 85 -3.64 -6.58 12.07
N GLY A 86 -4.31 -5.88 11.15
CA GLY A 86 -4.40 -6.26 9.74
C GLY A 86 -5.70 -6.97 9.37
N VAL A 87 -5.66 -7.84 8.36
CA VAL A 87 -6.87 -8.54 7.89
C VAL A 87 -7.52 -9.29 9.07
N GLY A 88 -8.85 -9.14 9.20
CA GLY A 88 -9.63 -9.69 10.30
C GLY A 88 -9.61 -8.87 11.60
N HIS A 89 -8.87 -7.75 11.65
CA HIS A 89 -8.86 -6.82 12.78
C HIS A 89 -9.53 -5.50 12.38
N ASN A 90 -9.90 -4.66 13.35
CA ASN A 90 -10.46 -3.32 13.11
C ASN A 90 -9.37 -2.23 12.96
N SER A 91 -8.11 -2.62 13.07
CA SER A 91 -6.97 -1.72 13.00
C SER A 91 -5.76 -2.45 12.48
N ILE A 92 -4.82 -1.70 11.92
CA ILE A 92 -3.52 -2.17 11.50
C ILE A 92 -2.47 -1.13 11.84
N SER A 93 -1.32 -1.59 12.35
CA SER A 93 -0.17 -0.74 12.65
C SER A 93 1.03 -1.17 11.84
N PHE A 94 1.74 -0.19 11.29
CA PHE A 94 2.91 -0.38 10.45
C PHE A 94 4.15 0.23 11.10
N ASP A 95 5.27 -0.45 10.92
CA ASP A 95 6.60 0.15 10.94
C ASP A 95 6.97 0.48 9.50
N TYR A 96 7.37 1.73 9.25
CA TYR A 96 7.85 2.19 7.97
C TYR A 96 9.31 2.57 8.10
N LYS A 97 10.16 1.96 7.26
CA LYS A 97 11.59 2.26 7.20
C LYS A 97 11.93 3.00 5.93
N ASN A 98 12.67 4.09 6.04
CA ASN A 98 13.13 4.87 4.89
C ASN A 98 14.63 4.75 4.69
N PRO A 99 15.10 3.69 3.99
CA PRO A 99 16.53 3.47 3.76
C PRO A 99 17.16 4.57 2.91
N SER A 100 16.37 5.39 2.20
CA SER A 100 16.89 6.45 1.33
C SER A 100 17.26 7.73 2.08
N GLY A 101 16.67 7.97 3.26
CA GLY A 101 16.77 9.24 3.99
C GLY A 101 16.20 10.47 3.26
N LYS A 102 15.53 10.27 2.10
CA LYS A 102 14.87 11.33 1.33
C LYS A 102 13.42 11.48 1.80
N GLU A 103 12.77 12.58 1.47
CA GLU A 103 11.33 12.68 1.67
C GLU A 103 10.60 11.62 0.82
N ASP A 104 9.80 10.80 1.49
CA ASP A 104 8.93 9.82 0.86
C ASP A 104 7.48 10.19 1.15
N LYS A 105 6.64 9.95 0.15
CA LYS A 105 5.19 10.10 0.25
C LYS A 105 4.58 8.75 0.01
N PHE A 106 3.91 8.22 1.03
CA PHE A 106 3.32 6.91 0.95
C PHE A 106 1.82 6.91 1.19
N LEU A 107 1.15 5.91 0.62
CA LEU A 107 -0.29 5.74 0.62
C LEU A 107 -0.65 4.40 1.25
N VAL A 108 -1.66 4.39 2.11
CA VAL A 108 -2.31 3.18 2.60
C VAL A 108 -3.77 3.21 2.19
N ASN A 109 -4.15 2.29 1.30
CA ASN A 109 -5.53 2.04 0.92
C ASN A 109 -6.04 0.84 1.72
N MET A 110 -7.25 0.93 2.23
CA MET A 110 -7.84 -0.11 3.08
C MET A 110 -9.32 -0.27 2.75
N GLU A 111 -9.78 -1.52 2.68
CA GLU A 111 -11.19 -1.88 2.58
C GLU A 111 -11.56 -2.77 3.77
N ALA A 112 -12.68 -2.45 4.41
CA ALA A 112 -13.19 -3.15 5.59
C ALA A 112 -14.68 -3.42 5.48
N SER A 113 -15.18 -4.44 6.18
CA SER A 113 -16.59 -4.83 6.19
C SER A 113 -17.11 -5.12 7.59
N ALA A 114 -18.39 -4.81 7.84
CA ALA A 114 -19.06 -5.11 9.12
C ALA A 114 -19.43 -6.59 9.30
N ASP A 115 -19.48 -7.37 8.22
CA ASP A 115 -19.91 -8.77 8.23
C ASP A 115 -18.71 -9.69 8.50
N ARG A 116 -18.69 -10.30 9.70
CA ARG A 116 -17.57 -11.12 10.21
C ARG A 116 -17.52 -12.53 9.61
N ASP A 117 -18.66 -13.05 9.16
CA ASP A 117 -18.80 -14.45 8.75
C ASP A 117 -18.49 -14.67 7.25
N LYS A 118 -18.27 -13.59 6.49
CA LYS A 118 -18.04 -13.63 5.04
C LYS A 118 -16.62 -13.22 4.60
N ILE A 119 -15.73 -13.03 5.56
CA ILE A 119 -14.32 -12.77 5.31
C ILE A 119 -13.69 -14.13 4.93
N TRP A 120 -13.28 -14.35 3.66
CA TRP A 120 -12.24 -15.28 3.12
C TRP A 120 -12.51 -15.71 1.64
N PRO A 121 -11.50 -16.11 0.80
CA PRO A 121 -10.16 -16.54 1.16
C PRO A 121 -8.97 -15.66 0.77
N SER A 122 -7.97 -15.82 1.65
CA SER A 122 -6.56 -15.43 1.65
C SER A 122 -5.73 -15.92 0.46
N SER A 123 -4.90 -15.03 -0.07
CA SER A 123 -3.49 -15.36 -0.30
C SER A 123 -2.65 -14.09 -0.11
N PRO A 124 -1.75 -14.03 0.88
CA PRO A 124 -0.86 -12.88 1.06
C PRO A 124 0.08 -12.78 -0.15
N ARG A 125 -0.03 -11.71 -0.94
CA ARG A 125 1.02 -11.39 -1.92
C ARG A 125 2.09 -10.59 -1.22
N LYS A 126 3.15 -11.31 -0.83
CA LYS A 126 4.37 -10.69 -0.30
C LYS A 126 4.90 -9.61 -1.23
N MET A 127 5.47 -8.61 -0.58
CA MET A 127 6.18 -7.45 -1.09
C MET A 127 6.86 -7.70 -2.44
N ARG A 128 6.55 -6.85 -3.42
CA ARG A 128 7.23 -6.83 -4.72
C ARG A 128 7.74 -5.43 -4.97
N THR A 129 9.03 -5.32 -5.29
CA THR A 129 9.60 -4.11 -5.88
C THR A 129 9.34 -4.16 -7.38
N ILE A 130 8.66 -3.16 -7.93
CA ILE A 130 8.58 -3.01 -9.39
C ILE A 130 9.84 -2.28 -9.84
N GLN A 131 10.72 -2.99 -10.56
CA GLN A 131 11.94 -2.48 -11.18
C GLN A 131 11.68 -1.93 -12.58
#